data_AF-A0A423U7Q5-F1
#
_entry.id   AF-A0A423U7Q5-F1
#
_cell.length_a   1.000
_cell.length_b   1.000
_cell.length_c   1.000
_cell.angle_alpha   90.00
_cell.angle_beta   90.00
_cell.angle_gamma   90.00
#
_symmetry.space_group_name_H-M   'P 1'
#
loop_
_entity.id
_entity.type
_entity.pdbx_description
1 polymer ?
#
loop_
_entity_poly.entity_id
_entity_poly.type
_entity_poly.pdbx_seq_one_letter_code
_entity_poly.pdbx_strand_id
1 'polypeptide(L)'
;MSMLAEPRRKTQQCFINPRGDAWAKDENKFGQKLMEKFGWSKGKGLGREEQGMTDCIKVLTKDNKKGIGYKGSDDEWIKHYEGFESVLANLNSDNSKENSCSNSAANSDDEKKNASSLEKRSKGSRARVQ
;
A
#
# COMPACT_ATOMS: atom_id res chain seq x y z
N MET A 1 32.60 -35.79 -38.75
CA MET A 1 31.84 -34.54 -38.97
C MET A 1 31.56 -33.88 -37.63
N SER A 2 32.16 -32.71 -37.36
CA SER A 2 31.88 -31.89 -36.17
C SER A 2 30.65 -31.00 -36.42
N MET A 3 29.73 -31.00 -35.46
CA MET A 3 28.42 -30.36 -35.50
C MET A 3 28.48 -28.84 -35.76
N LEU A 4 27.53 -28.38 -36.57
CA LEU A 4 27.42 -27.10 -37.25
C LEU A 4 27.08 -25.87 -36.38
N ALA A 5 27.29 -25.91 -35.06
CA ALA A 5 26.96 -24.78 -34.20
C ALA A 5 27.97 -24.61 -33.06
N GLU A 6 28.72 -23.51 -33.12
CA GLU A 6 29.60 -23.06 -32.05
C GLU A 6 28.78 -22.83 -30.76
N PRO A 7 29.28 -23.22 -29.56
CA PRO A 7 28.59 -22.94 -28.31
C PRO A 7 28.38 -21.42 -28.17
N ARG A 8 27.11 -20.98 -28.17
CA ARG A 8 26.77 -19.57 -27.93
C ARG A 8 27.28 -19.18 -26.55
N ARG A 9 28.42 -18.49 -26.50
CA ARG A 9 28.86 -17.78 -25.30
C ARG A 9 27.77 -16.78 -24.98
N LYS A 10 26.97 -17.04 -23.94
CA LYS A 10 26.11 -16.03 -23.33
C LYS A 10 27.09 -14.96 -22.88
N THR A 11 27.23 -13.89 -23.66
CA THR A 11 28.04 -12.75 -23.28
C THR A 11 27.54 -12.34 -21.91
N GLN A 12 28.39 -12.55 -20.89
CA GLN A 12 28.20 -12.10 -19.51
C GLN A 12 28.31 -10.57 -19.48
N GLN A 13 27.57 -9.90 -20.34
CA GLN A 13 27.80 -8.52 -20.72
C GLN A 13 26.55 -7.73 -20.38
N CYS A 14 26.20 -7.73 -19.09
CA CYS A 14 25.31 -6.74 -18.51
C CYS A 14 25.71 -6.40 -17.07
N PHE A 15 26.99 -6.11 -16.81
CA PHE A 15 27.42 -5.51 -15.54
C PHE A 15 28.28 -4.26 -15.70
N ILE A 16 28.44 -3.73 -16.92
CA ILE A 16 29.28 -2.54 -17.11
C ILE A 16 28.65 -1.31 -16.43
N ASN A 17 27.31 -1.23 -16.33
CA ASN A 17 26.59 -0.15 -15.64
C ASN A 17 25.22 -0.61 -15.12
N PRO A 18 25.10 -1.11 -13.88
CA PRO A 18 23.82 -1.60 -13.34
C PRO A 18 22.77 -0.50 -13.14
N ARG A 19 23.19 0.76 -12.97
CA ARG A 19 22.30 1.92 -12.81
C ARG A 19 22.22 2.81 -14.05
N GLY A 20 23.07 2.56 -15.06
CA GLY A 20 23.14 3.43 -16.24
C GLY A 20 23.70 4.85 -16.00
N ASP A 21 24.24 5.18 -14.82
CA ASP A 21 24.65 6.56 -14.48
C ASP A 21 26.04 6.97 -14.98
N ALA A 22 26.83 6.06 -15.54
CA ALA A 22 28.23 6.37 -15.90
C ALA A 22 28.35 7.53 -16.89
N TRP A 23 27.36 7.72 -17.76
CA TRP A 23 27.38 8.79 -18.72
C TRP A 23 27.17 10.17 -18.11
N ALA A 24 26.49 10.27 -16.96
CA ALA A 24 26.20 11.51 -16.26
C ALA A 24 27.31 11.88 -15.25
N LYS A 25 28.08 10.89 -14.77
CA LYS A 25 29.18 11.09 -13.82
C LYS A 25 30.52 11.43 -14.49
N ASP A 26 30.59 11.31 -15.81
CA ASP A 26 31.81 11.52 -16.58
C ASP A 26 32.02 13.02 -16.88
N GLU A 27 33.04 13.59 -16.23
CA GLU A 27 33.37 15.01 -16.31
C GLU A 27 34.02 15.43 -17.63
N ASN A 28 34.55 14.45 -18.38
CA ASN A 28 35.40 14.73 -19.54
C ASN A 28 34.62 14.78 -20.87
N LYS A 29 33.29 14.76 -20.81
CA LYS A 29 32.44 14.68 -22.00
C LYS A 29 32.38 15.97 -22.78
N PHE A 30 32.18 15.83 -24.09
CA PHE A 30 32.02 16.95 -25.01
C PHE A 30 30.95 17.95 -24.54
N GLY A 31 29.76 17.45 -24.16
CA GLY A 31 28.66 18.29 -23.70
C GLY A 31 28.99 19.06 -22.43
N GLN A 32 29.63 18.41 -21.45
CA GLN A 32 30.03 19.05 -20.20
C GLN A 32 31.05 20.16 -20.44
N LYS A 33 32.13 19.87 -21.19
CA LYS A 33 33.13 20.88 -21.55
C LYS A 33 32.53 22.06 -22.30
N LEU A 34 31.55 21.81 -23.17
CA LEU A 34 30.87 22.87 -23.90
C LEU A 34 30.06 23.77 -22.95
N MET A 35 29.31 23.18 -22.02
CA MET A 35 28.54 23.94 -21.03
C MET A 35 29.46 24.75 -20.10
N GLU A 36 30.56 24.14 -19.65
CA GLU A 36 31.58 24.83 -18.85
C GLU A 36 32.20 26.03 -19.58
N LYS A 37 32.44 25.92 -20.89
CA LYS A 37 32.91 27.04 -21.71
C LYS A 37 31.94 28.22 -21.75
N PHE A 38 30.64 27.96 -21.62
CA PHE A 38 29.60 28.99 -21.57
C PHE A 38 29.27 29.44 -20.14
N GLY A 39 30.09 29.07 -19.15
CA GLY A 39 29.98 29.55 -17.77
C GLY A 39 29.04 28.73 -16.89
N TRP A 40 28.52 27.60 -17.37
CA TRP A 40 27.81 26.65 -16.53
C TRP A 40 28.81 25.88 -15.65
N SER A 41 28.43 25.56 -14.40
CA SER A 41 29.27 24.74 -13.52
C SER A 41 28.48 23.59 -12.92
N LYS A 42 29.19 22.50 -12.61
CA LYS A 42 28.59 21.27 -12.10
C LYS A 42 27.79 21.54 -10.82
N GLY A 43 26.53 21.11 -10.81
CA GLY A 43 25.63 21.27 -9.67
C GLY A 43 24.76 22.53 -9.72
N LYS A 44 24.97 23.42 -10.70
CA LYS A 44 24.10 24.58 -10.91
C LYS A 44 22.97 24.29 -11.88
N GLY A 45 21.79 24.85 -11.59
CA GLY A 45 20.66 24.86 -12.51
C GLY A 45 20.95 25.73 -13.73
N LEU A 46 20.21 25.49 -14.82
CA LEU A 46 20.27 26.33 -16.02
C LEU A 46 19.37 27.56 -15.90
N GLY A 47 19.68 28.62 -16.64
CA GLY A 47 18.91 29.86 -16.65
C GLY A 47 19.67 31.04 -16.02
N ARG A 48 19.12 32.25 -16.18
CA ARG A 48 19.76 33.50 -15.72
C ARG A 48 19.98 33.53 -14.20
N GLU A 49 19.05 32.96 -13.45
CA GLU A 49 19.07 32.91 -11.98
C GLU A 49 19.32 31.48 -11.49
N GLU A 50 19.86 30.62 -12.35
CA GLU A 50 20.15 29.20 -12.03
C GLU A 50 18.89 28.41 -11.61
N GLN A 51 17.71 28.86 -12.04
CA GLN A 51 16.40 28.33 -11.59
C GLN A 51 16.03 26.95 -12.18
N GLY A 52 16.77 26.47 -13.17
CA GLY A 52 16.50 25.20 -13.83
C GLY A 52 16.78 23.99 -12.94
N MET A 53 16.14 22.86 -13.23
CA MET A 53 16.39 21.60 -12.53
C MET A 53 17.84 21.14 -12.73
N THR A 54 18.48 20.72 -11.64
CA THR A 54 19.83 20.14 -11.66
C THR A 54 19.84 18.69 -12.14
N ASP A 55 18.76 17.96 -11.83
CA ASP A 55 18.62 16.55 -12.15
C ASP A 55 17.79 16.35 -13.41
N CYS A 56 18.14 15.31 -14.17
CA CYS A 56 17.36 14.90 -15.33
C CYS A 56 16.01 14.28 -14.90
N ILE A 57 14.97 14.55 -15.69
CA ILE A 57 13.64 13.97 -15.48
C ILE A 57 13.73 12.46 -15.69
N LYS A 58 13.36 11.69 -14.67
CA LYS A 58 13.34 10.24 -14.71
C LYS A 58 12.01 9.75 -15.24
N VAL A 59 12.05 8.91 -16.27
CA VAL A 59 10.87 8.21 -16.79
C VAL A 59 10.69 6.91 -16.03
N LEU A 60 9.51 6.71 -15.47
CA LEU A 60 9.11 5.43 -14.90
C LEU A 60 8.58 4.54 -16.02
N THR A 61 9.29 3.45 -16.31
CA THR A 61 8.82 2.45 -17.27
C THR A 61 7.76 1.57 -16.61
N LYS A 62 6.69 1.29 -17.35
CA LYS A 62 5.63 0.39 -16.90
C LYS A 62 5.90 -1.02 -17.43
N ASP A 63 6.46 -1.86 -16.57
CA ASP A 63 6.73 -3.26 -16.92
C ASP A 63 5.55 -4.20 -16.63
N ASN A 64 4.48 -3.67 -16.05
CA ASN A 64 3.31 -4.44 -15.61
C ASN A 64 2.13 -4.32 -16.58
N LYS A 65 1.32 -5.38 -16.70
CA LYS A 65 0.10 -5.40 -17.55
C LYS A 65 -1.12 -4.70 -16.91
N LYS A 66 -0.97 -4.15 -15.71
CA LYS A 66 -2.06 -3.52 -14.94
C LYS A 66 -2.51 -2.20 -15.58
N GLY A 67 -3.73 -1.72 -15.31
CA GLY A 67 -4.21 -0.42 -15.78
C GLY A 67 -3.43 0.76 -15.21
N ILE A 68 -3.47 1.92 -15.87
CA ILE A 68 -3.00 3.18 -15.26
C ILE A 68 -3.91 3.50 -14.05
N GLY A 69 -3.34 3.91 -12.93
CA GLY A 69 -4.13 4.19 -11.71
C GLY A 69 -4.60 2.97 -10.93
N TYR A 70 -4.19 1.75 -11.30
CA TYR A 70 -4.45 0.56 -10.49
C TYR A 70 -3.71 0.67 -9.15
N LYS A 71 -4.45 0.93 -8.07
CA LYS A 71 -3.98 0.76 -6.69
C LYS A 71 -4.25 -0.70 -6.32
N GLY A 72 -3.19 -1.47 -6.09
CA GLY A 72 -3.33 -2.86 -5.68
C GLY A 72 -4.16 -2.95 -4.40
N SER A 73 -5.07 -3.91 -4.35
CA SER A 73 -5.94 -4.08 -3.18
C SER A 73 -5.25 -4.86 -2.08
N ASP A 74 -4.11 -4.36 -1.60
CA ASP A 74 -3.48 -4.91 -0.38
C ASP A 74 -4.35 -4.64 0.85
N ASP A 75 -5.12 -3.55 0.83
CA ASP A 75 -5.98 -3.14 1.95
C ASP A 75 -7.26 -3.99 2.07
N GLU A 76 -7.65 -4.74 1.04
CA GLU A 76 -8.85 -5.60 1.09
C GLU A 76 -8.70 -6.72 2.12
N TRP A 77 -7.52 -7.31 2.25
CA TRP A 77 -7.26 -8.36 3.23
C TRP A 77 -7.39 -7.88 4.68
N ILE A 78 -6.89 -6.67 4.97
CA ILE A 78 -6.92 -6.08 6.33
C ILE A 78 -8.35 -5.72 6.74
N LYS A 79 -9.16 -5.17 5.81
CA LYS A 79 -10.55 -4.79 6.07
C LYS A 79 -11.43 -5.97 6.49
N HIS A 80 -11.22 -7.15 5.89
CA HIS A 80 -11.95 -8.35 6.25
C HIS A 80 -11.60 -8.86 7.65
N TYR A 81 -10.32 -8.74 8.05
CA TYR A 81 -9.86 -9.13 9.38
C TYR A 81 -10.46 -8.24 10.48
N GLU A 82 -10.38 -6.91 10.34
CA GLU A 82 -10.94 -5.97 11.32
C GLU A 82 -12.47 -6.14 11.51
N GLY A 83 -13.20 -6.36 10.41
CA GLY A 83 -14.63 -6.64 10.47
C GLY A 83 -14.95 -7.91 11.25
N PHE A 84 -14.16 -8.98 11.05
CA PHE A 84 -14.35 -10.25 11.74
C PHE A 84 -14.00 -10.16 13.24
N GLU A 85 -12.89 -9.50 13.60
CA GLU A 85 -12.50 -9.26 14.99
C GLU A 85 -13.57 -8.48 15.77
N SER A 86 -14.21 -7.49 15.13
CA SER A 86 -15.30 -6.74 15.76
C SER A 86 -16.52 -7.61 16.11
N VAL A 87 -16.83 -8.60 15.26
CA VAL A 87 -17.93 -9.54 15.48
C VAL A 87 -17.58 -10.49 16.62
N LEU A 88 -16.35 -11.00 16.66
CA LEU A 88 -15.88 -11.85 17.77
C LEU A 88 -15.90 -11.11 19.10
N ALA A 89 -15.47 -9.85 19.13
CA ALA A 89 -15.51 -9.01 20.33
C ALA A 89 -16.95 -8.82 20.83
N ASN A 90 -17.89 -8.52 19.94
CA ASN A 90 -19.30 -8.35 20.28
C ASN A 90 -19.90 -9.64 20.85
N LEU A 91 -19.68 -10.79 20.20
CA LEU A 91 -20.17 -12.09 20.66
C LEU A 91 -19.58 -12.47 22.02
N ASN A 92 -18.27 -12.27 22.23
CA ASN A 92 -17.65 -12.49 23.53
C ASN A 92 -18.20 -11.57 24.61
N SER A 93 -18.52 -10.32 24.26
CA SER A 93 -19.14 -9.36 25.19
C SER A 93 -20.58 -9.75 25.58
N ASP A 94 -21.35 -10.33 24.67
CA ASP A 94 -22.73 -10.72 24.96
C ASP A 94 -22.80 -12.02 25.78
N ASN A 95 -21.91 -12.98 25.52
CA ASN A 95 -21.76 -14.18 26.34
C ASN A 95 -21.24 -13.89 27.76
N SER A 96 -20.44 -12.83 27.94
CA SER A 96 -19.97 -12.40 29.26
C SER A 96 -20.98 -11.53 30.01
N LYS A 97 -21.87 -10.79 29.33
CA LYS A 97 -23.01 -10.11 29.98
C LYS A 97 -24.02 -11.10 30.56
N GLU A 98 -24.26 -12.24 29.91
CA GLU A 98 -25.14 -13.28 30.47
C GLU A 98 -24.51 -14.01 31.67
N ASN A 99 -23.18 -14.15 31.72
CA ASN A 99 -22.47 -14.77 32.85
C ASN A 99 -22.05 -13.81 33.99
N SER A 100 -22.05 -12.50 33.76
CA SER A 100 -21.64 -11.48 34.76
C SER A 100 -22.80 -10.74 35.43
N CYS A 101 -24.06 -11.09 35.13
CA CYS A 101 -25.22 -10.55 35.84
C CYS A 101 -25.41 -11.12 37.27
N SER A 102 -24.43 -11.82 37.84
CA SER A 102 -24.51 -12.34 39.21
C SER A 102 -23.63 -11.63 40.23
N ASN A 103 -22.68 -10.74 39.88
CA ASN A 103 -21.93 -9.95 40.87
C ASN A 103 -21.20 -8.74 40.27
N SER A 104 -21.76 -7.54 40.41
CA SER A 104 -21.09 -6.36 41.00
C SER A 104 -21.80 -5.06 40.58
N ALA A 105 -22.30 -4.35 41.58
CA ALA A 105 -22.90 -3.02 41.46
C ALA A 105 -21.84 -1.94 41.19
N ALA A 106 -22.08 -1.05 40.21
CA ALA A 106 -21.74 0.39 40.24
C ALA A 106 -22.17 1.10 38.94
N ASN A 107 -23.28 1.84 39.04
CA ASN A 107 -23.78 3.00 38.29
C ASN A 107 -23.08 3.51 37.01
N SER A 108 -23.86 3.58 35.92
CA SER A 108 -23.90 4.74 35.01
C SER A 108 -25.28 4.82 34.35
N ASP A 109 -25.95 5.96 34.52
CA ASP A 109 -27.29 6.25 34.01
C ASP A 109 -27.37 6.13 32.48
N ASP A 110 -28.25 5.25 31.97
CA ASP A 110 -28.81 5.41 30.63
C ASP A 110 -30.17 4.72 30.51
N GLU A 111 -31.18 5.55 30.25
CA GLU A 111 -32.59 5.24 30.05
C GLU A 111 -32.80 4.22 28.92
N LYS A 112 -33.04 2.94 29.27
CA LYS A 112 -33.65 1.96 28.34
C LYS A 112 -34.74 1.13 29.01
N LYS A 113 -35.94 1.72 28.94
CA LYS A 113 -37.28 1.10 28.81
C LYS A 113 -37.32 -0.43 28.92
N ASN A 114 -37.79 -0.90 30.07
CA ASN A 114 -38.63 -2.09 30.30
C ASN A 114 -38.67 -3.12 29.15
N ALA A 115 -37.60 -3.90 29.01
CA ALA A 115 -37.60 -5.09 28.19
C ALA A 115 -38.24 -6.24 28.99
N SER A 116 -39.57 -6.27 29.07
CA SER A 116 -40.25 -7.53 29.39
C SER A 116 -39.75 -8.59 28.39
N SER A 117 -39.21 -9.71 28.88
CA SER A 117 -38.68 -10.81 28.05
C SER A 117 -39.57 -11.05 26.83
N LEU A 118 -38.94 -11.17 25.65
CA LEU A 118 -39.60 -11.50 24.38
C LEU A 118 -40.54 -12.70 24.52
N GLU A 119 -40.22 -13.61 25.44
CA GLU A 119 -41.04 -14.78 25.76
C GLU A 119 -42.36 -14.44 26.48
N LYS A 120 -42.37 -13.41 27.34
CA LYS A 120 -43.61 -12.92 27.97
C LYS A 120 -44.48 -12.18 26.94
N ARG A 121 -43.87 -11.44 26.01
CA ARG A 121 -44.59 -10.75 24.91
C ARG A 121 -45.18 -11.74 23.91
N SER A 122 -44.50 -12.84 23.61
CA SER A 122 -44.99 -13.83 22.64
C SER A 122 -46.12 -14.72 23.19
N LYS A 123 -46.23 -14.89 24.51
CA LYS A 123 -47.32 -15.65 25.14
C LYS A 123 -48.69 -14.98 24.97
N GLY A 124 -48.75 -13.66 24.79
CA GLY A 124 -50.00 -12.91 24.58
C GLY A 124 -50.40 -12.72 23.11
N SER A 125 -49.53 -13.04 22.15
CA SER A 125 -49.80 -12.81 20.73
C SER A 125 -50.62 -13.96 20.11
N ARG A 126 -51.76 -13.63 19.47
CA ARG A 126 -52.67 -14.57 18.78
C ARG A 126 -52.06 -15.28 17.56
N ALA A 127 -50.86 -14.87 17.13
CA ALA A 127 -50.12 -15.50 16.04
C ALA A 127 -49.18 -16.63 16.51
N ARG A 128 -49.19 -16.98 17.81
CA ARG A 128 -48.39 -18.09 18.33
C ARG A 128 -48.98 -19.41 17.84
N VAL A 129 -48.24 -20.10 16.99
CA VAL A 129 -48.49 -21.50 16.67
C VAL A 129 -48.08 -22.32 17.90
N GLN A 130 -49.00 -23.13 18.42
CA GLN A 130 -48.76 -24.05 19.54
C GLN A 130 -48.02 -25.29 19.10
#